data_AF-A0A957N965-F1
#
_entry.id   AF-A0A957N965-F1
#
_cell.length_a   1.000
_cell.length_b   1.000
_cell.length_c   1.000
_cell.angle_alpha   90.00
_cell.angle_beta   90.00
_cell.angle_gamma   90.00
#
_symmetry.space_group_name_H-M   'P 1'
#
loop_
_entity.id
_entity.type
_entity.pdbx_description
1 polymer ?
#
loop_
_entity_poly.entity_id
_entity_poly.type
_entity_poly.pdbx_seq_one_letter_code
_entity_poly.pdbx_strand_id
1 'polypeptide(L)'
;LEVVNAYLNERKPNIPTYSVCMECKLRGNICVMVADGAACLGPATQAGCGALCPAYGRGCYGCFGPMETPNPHALSEHFQQRMMMAPAELVRLWRTFNADAAAFREESERYEHVGNQNHHR
;
A
#
# COMPACT_ATOMS: atom_id res chain seq x y z
N LEU A 1 0.92 -18.01 13.54
CA LEU A 1 1.54 -18.15 14.89
C LEU A 1 3.07 -18.01 14.87
N GLU A 2 3.66 -17.43 13.83
CA GLU A 2 5.12 -17.40 13.65
C GLU A 2 5.86 -16.62 14.75
N VAL A 3 5.41 -15.40 15.08
CA VAL A 3 6.09 -14.54 16.07
C VAL A 3 6.13 -15.15 17.46
N VAL A 4 5.00 -15.68 17.93
CA VAL A 4 4.91 -16.32 19.25
C VAL A 4 5.78 -17.58 19.30
N ASN A 5 5.71 -18.42 18.27
CA ASN A 5 6.53 -19.62 18.17
C ASN A 5 8.03 -19.27 18.15
N ALA A 6 8.43 -18.25 17.37
CA ALA A 6 9.81 -17.81 17.29
C ALA A 6 10.34 -17.32 18.65
N TYR A 7 9.55 -16.52 19.36
CA TYR A 7 9.89 -16.03 20.71
C TYR A 7 10.08 -17.18 21.71
N LEU A 8 9.13 -18.13 21.76
CA LEU A 8 9.21 -19.29 22.66
C LEU A 8 10.39 -20.22 22.37
N ASN A 9 10.89 -20.22 21.14
CA ASN A 9 12.05 -21.02 20.72
C ASN A 9 13.33 -20.19 20.57
N GLU A 10 13.37 -18.98 21.15
CA GLU A 10 14.54 -18.08 21.14
C GLU A 10 15.17 -17.84 19.76
N ARG A 11 14.33 -17.86 18.71
CA ARG A 11 14.76 -17.62 17.33
C ARG A 11 14.18 -16.32 16.80
N LYS A 12 14.86 -15.72 15.82
CA LYS A 12 14.30 -14.59 15.08
C LYS A 12 13.03 -15.03 14.32
N PRO A 13 11.93 -14.26 14.38
CA PRO A 13 10.74 -14.57 13.59
C PRO A 13 11.01 -14.37 12.11
N ASN A 14 10.53 -15.31 11.31
CA ASN A 14 10.55 -15.23 9.85
C ASN A 14 9.29 -14.53 9.36
N ILE A 15 9.29 -13.20 9.46
CA ILE A 15 8.21 -12.35 8.94
C ILE A 15 8.64 -11.73 7.60
N PRO A 16 7.73 -11.60 6.62
CA PRO A 16 8.04 -10.93 5.37
C PRO A 16 8.46 -9.48 5.59
N THR A 17 9.59 -9.07 5.00
CA THR A 17 10.04 -7.66 4.98
C THR A 17 9.74 -6.97 3.65
N TYR A 18 9.14 -7.70 2.72
CA TYR A 18 8.92 -7.29 1.34
C TYR A 18 7.47 -6.92 1.05
N SER A 19 7.22 -6.36 -0.14
CA SER A 19 5.87 -5.94 -0.55
C SER A 19 4.96 -7.12 -0.90
N VAL A 20 3.66 -6.96 -0.63
CA VAL A 20 2.63 -7.96 -1.02
C VAL A 20 2.61 -8.25 -2.51
N CYS A 21 3.19 -7.38 -3.36
CA CYS A 21 3.37 -7.64 -4.78
C CYS A 21 4.09 -8.97 -5.05
N MET A 22 5.09 -9.36 -4.24
CA MET A 22 5.79 -10.63 -4.46
C MET A 22 4.87 -11.83 -4.23
N GLU A 23 4.11 -11.86 -3.13
CA GLU A 23 3.09 -12.89 -2.91
C GLU A 23 1.99 -12.87 -3.98
N CYS A 24 1.54 -11.68 -4.38
CA CYS A 24 0.52 -11.50 -5.40
C CYS A 24 0.94 -12.10 -6.75
N LYS A 25 2.21 -11.91 -7.14
CA LYS A 25 2.77 -12.46 -8.37
C LYS A 25 3.10 -13.94 -8.27
N LEU A 26 3.61 -14.41 -7.14
CA LEU A 26 3.79 -15.84 -6.87
C LEU A 26 2.46 -16.61 -6.94
N ARG A 27 1.35 -15.97 -6.54
CA ARG A 27 0.00 -16.54 -6.62
C ARG A 27 -0.61 -16.49 -8.03
N GLY A 28 0.06 -15.87 -9.00
CA GLY A 28 -0.43 -15.79 -10.38
C GLY A 28 -1.54 -14.76 -10.61
N ASN A 29 -1.75 -13.82 -9.67
CA ASN A 29 -2.77 -12.79 -9.83
C ASN A 29 -2.41 -11.81 -10.97
N ILE A 30 -3.38 -11.54 -11.83
CA ILE A 30 -3.32 -10.44 -12.81
C ILE A 30 -3.19 -9.12 -12.04
N CYS A 31 -2.33 -8.22 -12.51
CA CYS A 31 -2.16 -6.93 -11.84
C CYS A 31 -3.38 -6.05 -12.13
N VAL A 32 -4.28 -5.88 -11.15
CA VAL A 32 -5.48 -5.02 -11.27
C VAL A 32 -5.13 -3.56 -11.60
N MET A 33 -3.95 -3.11 -11.17
CA MET A 33 -3.45 -1.77 -11.48
C MET A 33 -3.17 -1.59 -12.98
N VAL A 34 -2.70 -2.65 -13.65
CA VAL A 34 -2.36 -2.62 -15.08
C VAL A 34 -3.53 -3.04 -15.95
N ALA A 35 -4.25 -4.10 -15.56
CA ALA A 35 -5.36 -4.65 -16.33
C ALA A 35 -6.60 -3.76 -16.27
N ASP A 36 -6.91 -3.23 -15.08
CA ASP A 36 -8.20 -2.59 -14.80
C ASP A 36 -8.06 -1.11 -14.41
N GLY A 37 -6.83 -0.57 -14.34
CA GLY A 37 -6.58 0.81 -13.90
C GLY A 37 -6.96 1.06 -12.43
N ALA A 38 -7.08 0.00 -11.61
CA ALA A 38 -7.51 0.10 -10.23
C ALA A 38 -6.34 0.45 -9.29
N ALA A 39 -6.51 1.52 -8.50
CA ALA A 39 -5.53 1.92 -7.48
C ALA A 39 -5.24 0.77 -6.50
N CYS A 40 -3.95 0.52 -6.24
CA CYS A 40 -3.51 -0.61 -5.42
C CYS A 40 -2.29 -0.25 -4.60
N LEU A 41 -2.40 -0.27 -3.27
CA LEU A 41 -1.29 0.02 -2.35
C LEU A 41 -0.30 -1.13 -2.19
N GLY A 42 -0.44 -2.20 -2.99
CA GLY A 42 0.38 -3.40 -2.90
C GLY A 42 1.89 -3.12 -2.94
N PRO A 43 2.40 -2.24 -3.80
CA PRO A 43 3.83 -1.92 -3.84
C PRO A 43 4.38 -1.33 -2.54
N ALA A 44 3.55 -0.64 -1.74
CA ALA A 44 3.95 -0.01 -0.49
C ALA A 44 3.59 -0.84 0.75
N THR A 45 2.88 -1.97 0.60
CA THR A 45 2.30 -2.71 1.73
C THR A 45 3.08 -3.97 2.05
N GLN A 46 3.34 -4.24 3.33
CA GLN A 46 4.01 -5.46 3.78
C GLN A 46 3.21 -6.72 3.40
N ALA A 47 3.93 -7.76 2.97
CA ALA A 47 3.38 -9.07 2.68
C ALA A 47 2.94 -9.85 3.94
N GLY A 48 2.29 -11.01 3.75
CA GLY A 48 1.79 -11.88 4.82
C GLY A 48 0.27 -12.04 4.85
N CYS A 49 -0.46 -11.26 4.04
CA CYS A 49 -1.91 -11.40 3.88
C CYS A 49 -2.31 -12.35 2.73
N GLY A 50 -1.33 -12.91 2.01
CA GLY A 50 -1.55 -13.83 0.89
C GLY A 50 -2.16 -13.15 -0.34
N ALA A 51 -1.97 -11.84 -0.48
CA ALA A 51 -2.57 -11.03 -1.54
C ALA A 51 -4.08 -11.25 -1.70
N LEU A 52 -4.81 -11.25 -0.58
CA LEU A 52 -6.25 -11.51 -0.55
C LEU A 52 -7.05 -10.58 -1.46
N CYS A 53 -6.86 -9.25 -1.35
CA CYS A 53 -7.68 -8.30 -2.11
C CYS A 53 -7.50 -8.46 -3.63
N PRO A 54 -6.25 -8.54 -4.17
CA PRO A 54 -6.03 -8.78 -5.59
C PRO A 54 -6.58 -10.11 -6.11
N ALA A 55 -6.61 -11.16 -5.28
CA ALA A 55 -7.19 -12.45 -5.67
C ALA A 55 -8.71 -12.36 -5.96
N TYR A 56 -9.37 -11.29 -5.50
CA TYR A 56 -10.78 -10.98 -5.77
C TYR A 56 -10.95 -9.76 -6.67
N GLY A 57 -9.95 -9.42 -7.50
CA GLY A 57 -10.04 -8.33 -8.47
C GLY A 57 -10.07 -6.92 -7.86
N ARG A 58 -9.56 -6.75 -6.63
CA ARG A 58 -9.50 -5.45 -5.94
C ARG A 58 -8.06 -5.01 -5.73
N GLY A 59 -7.84 -3.70 -5.72
CA GLY A 59 -6.59 -3.12 -5.25
C GLY A 59 -6.30 -3.51 -3.79
N CYS A 60 -5.02 -3.65 -3.45
CA CYS A 60 -4.61 -3.78 -2.05
C CYS A 60 -4.93 -2.48 -1.30
N TYR A 61 -5.50 -2.60 -0.11
CA TYR A 61 -5.89 -1.45 0.73
C TYR A 61 -4.84 -1.02 1.75
N GLY A 62 -3.69 -1.70 1.83
CA GLY A 62 -2.64 -1.31 2.77
C GLY A 62 -2.90 -1.64 4.23
N CYS A 63 -3.78 -2.61 4.53
CA CYS A 63 -4.14 -2.97 5.91
C CYS A 63 -2.99 -3.60 6.72
N PHE A 64 -1.99 -4.20 6.08
CA PHE A 64 -0.80 -4.77 6.76
C PHE A 64 0.29 -3.73 7.03
N GLY A 65 0.05 -2.47 6.64
CA GLY A 65 0.97 -1.36 6.89
C GLY A 65 2.11 -1.29 5.86
N PRO A 66 2.98 -0.27 5.97
CA PRO A 66 4.11 -0.09 5.08
C PRO A 66 5.07 -1.28 5.14
N MET A 67 5.59 -1.72 3.98
CA MET A 67 6.76 -2.62 3.93
C MET A 67 8.05 -1.89 4.38
N GLU A 68 9.17 -2.59 4.51
CA GLU A 68 10.43 -2.09 5.13
C GLU A 68 10.95 -0.76 4.55
N THR A 69 11.02 -0.64 3.23
CA THR A 69 11.46 0.53 2.45
C THR A 69 10.39 0.99 1.44
N PRO A 70 9.22 1.49 1.89
CA PRO A 70 8.12 1.82 0.99
C PRO A 70 8.46 3.09 0.20
N ASN A 71 7.91 3.23 -1.01
CA ASN A 71 8.01 4.48 -1.79
C ASN A 71 6.62 5.05 -2.10
N PRO A 72 5.93 5.65 -1.12
CA PRO A 72 4.61 6.23 -1.30
C PRO A 72 4.58 7.34 -2.35
N HIS A 73 5.61 8.20 -2.37
CA HIS A 73 5.72 9.32 -3.31
C HIS A 73 5.63 8.89 -4.77
N ALA A 74 6.51 7.97 -5.18
CA ALA A 74 6.51 7.49 -6.56
C ALA A 74 5.21 6.75 -6.92
N LEU A 75 4.59 6.08 -5.93
CA LEU A 75 3.31 5.41 -6.13
C LEU A 75 2.16 6.41 -6.32
N SER A 76 2.11 7.48 -5.53
CA SER A 76 1.13 8.55 -5.70
C SER A 76 1.32 9.31 -7.02
N GLU A 77 2.57 9.60 -7.42
CA GLU A 77 2.86 10.19 -8.72
C GLU A 77 2.35 9.30 -9.86
N HIS A 78 2.54 7.98 -9.75
CA HIS A 78 1.99 7.04 -10.72
C HIS A 78 0.46 7.11 -10.78
N PHE A 79 -0.21 7.08 -9.63
CA PHE A 79 -1.67 7.20 -9.57
C PHE A 79 -2.18 8.53 -10.16
N GLN A 80 -1.53 9.64 -9.83
CA GLN A 80 -1.92 10.95 -10.33
C GLN A 80 -1.67 11.08 -11.84
N GLN A 81 -0.49 10.68 -12.33
CA GLN A 81 -0.08 10.92 -13.72
C GLN A 81 -0.62 9.89 -14.71
N ARG A 82 -0.79 8.63 -14.26
CA ARG A 82 -1.20 7.53 -15.15
C ARG A 82 -2.65 7.12 -14.98
N MET A 83 -3.24 7.37 -13.82
CA MET A 83 -4.65 7.04 -13.53
C MET A 83 -5.52 8.28 -13.30
N MET A 84 -4.94 9.48 -13.41
CA MET A 84 -5.65 10.76 -13.27
C MET A 84 -6.40 10.91 -11.95
N MET A 85 -5.93 10.25 -10.87
CA MET A 85 -6.54 10.35 -9.55
C MET A 85 -6.40 11.76 -8.97
N ALA A 86 -7.48 12.26 -8.37
CA ALA A 86 -7.46 13.56 -7.72
C ALA A 86 -6.68 13.52 -6.39
N PRO A 87 -6.06 14.64 -5.96
CA PRO A 87 -5.36 14.71 -4.66
C PRO A 87 -6.20 14.22 -3.47
N ALA A 88 -7.49 14.56 -3.43
CA ALA A 88 -8.39 14.14 -2.36
C ALA A 88 -8.64 12.62 -2.35
N GLU A 89 -8.54 11.93 -3.49
CA GLU A 89 -8.62 10.47 -3.55
C GLU A 89 -7.34 9.83 -3.02
N LEU A 90 -6.18 10.42 -3.30
CA LEU A 90 -4.90 9.96 -2.77
C LEU A 90 -4.85 10.10 -1.24
N VAL A 91 -5.33 11.21 -0.68
CA VAL A 91 -5.47 11.39 0.77
C VAL A 91 -6.31 10.26 1.38
N ARG A 92 -7.47 9.97 0.79
CA ARG A 92 -8.36 8.88 1.26
C ARG A 92 -7.68 7.51 1.15
N LEU A 93 -6.99 7.25 0.04
CA LEU A 93 -6.31 5.99 -0.20
C LEU A 93 -5.25 5.71 0.89
N TRP A 94 -4.36 6.66 1.17
CA TRP A 94 -3.32 6.51 2.18
C TRP A 94 -3.86 6.48 3.62
N ARG A 95 -5.04 7.07 3.86
CA ARG A 95 -5.69 7.09 5.18
C ARG A 95 -6.71 5.95 5.41
N THR A 96 -6.72 4.91 4.57
CA THR A 96 -7.75 3.85 4.66
C THR A 96 -7.65 3.00 5.94
N PHE A 97 -6.46 2.44 6.25
CA PHE A 97 -6.28 1.52 7.39
C PHE A 97 -5.13 1.91 8.31
N ASN A 98 -3.92 2.12 7.76
CA ASN A 98 -2.72 2.46 8.52
C ASN A 98 -2.40 3.96 8.43
N ALA A 99 -3.42 4.81 8.66
CA ALA A 99 -3.33 6.25 8.42
C ALA A 99 -2.23 6.95 9.25
N ASP A 100 -1.89 6.41 10.42
CA ASP A 100 -0.87 6.98 11.31
C ASP A 100 0.52 6.33 11.16
N ALA A 101 0.68 5.37 10.26
CA ALA A 101 2.00 4.86 9.92
C ALA A 101 2.78 5.98 9.21
N ALA A 102 4.00 6.29 9.68
CA ALA A 102 4.76 7.47 9.25
C ALA A 102 4.79 7.65 7.72
N ALA A 103 5.17 6.59 6.99
CA ALA A 103 5.23 6.62 5.52
C ALA A 103 3.88 6.95 4.86
N PHE A 104 2.75 6.47 5.39
CA PHE A 104 1.43 6.72 4.80
C PHE A 104 0.87 8.07 5.25
N ARG A 105 1.11 8.46 6.51
CA ARG A 105 0.72 9.75 7.07
C ARG A 105 1.37 10.89 6.30
N GLU A 106 2.70 10.89 6.21
CA GLU A 106 3.49 11.94 5.53
C GLU A 106 3.06 12.11 4.07
N GLU A 107 2.78 11.00 3.38
CA GLU A 107 2.32 11.05 2.00
C GLU A 107 0.88 11.60 1.88
N SER A 108 0.00 11.24 2.80
CA SER A 108 -1.35 11.79 2.83
C SER A 108 -1.36 13.31 3.09
N GLU A 109 -0.51 13.79 4.00
CA GLU A 109 -0.36 15.21 4.33
C GLU A 109 0.15 16.01 3.13
N ARG A 110 1.12 15.46 2.39
CA ARG A 110 1.62 16.05 1.14
C ARG A 110 0.48 16.38 0.18
N TYR A 111 -0.44 15.44 -0.03
CA TYR A 111 -1.56 15.61 -0.95
C TYR A 111 -2.74 16.42 -0.40
N GLU A 112 -2.89 16.47 0.92
CA GLU A 112 -3.85 17.36 1.59
C GLU A 112 -3.48 18.83 1.35
N HIS A 113 -2.18 19.17 1.45
CA HIS A 113 -1.69 20.52 1.14
C HIS A 113 -1.88 20.88 -0.33
N VAL A 114 -1.64 19.95 -1.26
CA VAL A 114 -1.88 20.17 -2.71
C VAL A 114 -3.36 20.42 -3.01
N GLY A 115 -4.26 19.66 -2.38
CA GLY A 115 -5.71 19.85 -2.53
C GLY A 115 -6.18 21.23 -2.07
N ASN A 116 -5.66 21.71 -0.94
CA ASN A 116 -6.02 23.01 -0.38
C ASN A 116 -5.52 24.18 -1.24
N GLN A 117 -4.32 24.08 -1.83
CA GLN A 117 -3.79 25.12 -2.73
C GLN A 117 -4.64 25.29 -4.01
N ASN A 118 -5.22 24.20 -4.52
CA ASN A 118 -6.07 24.23 -5.71
C ASN A 118 -7.49 24.72 -5.44
N HIS A 119 -7.97 24.67 -4.19
CA HIS A 119 -9.31 25.12 -3.82
C HIS A 119 -9.41 26.65 -3.63
N HIS A 120 -8.27 27.34 -3.49
CA HIS A 120 -8.18 28.80 -3.33
C HIS A 120 -7.89 29.55 -4.64
N ARG A 121 -7.93 28.88 -5.79
CA ARG A 121 -7.86 29.46 -7.13
C ARG A 121 -9.20 29.31 -7.84
#